data_AF-A0A6J5U2D8-F1
#
_entry.id   AF-A0A6J5U2D8-F1
#
_cell.length_a   1.000
_cell.length_b   1.000
_cell.length_c   1.000
_cell.angle_alpha   90.00
_cell.angle_beta   90.00
_cell.angle_gamma   90.00
#
_symmetry.space_group_name_H-M   'P 1'
#
loop_
_entity.id
_entity.type
_entity.pdbx_description
1 polymer ?
#
loop_
_entity_poly.entity_id
_entity_poly.type
_entity_poly.pdbx_seq_one_letter_code
_entity_poly.pdbx_strand_id
1 'polypeptide(L)' 'MTSISVSVNGECKVPPGFRFQPTEEELLLYYLRKRVSCEKIDLDIICDIDLNKFEPWDIQGTSSPITTVGSL' A
#
# COMPACT_ATOMS: atom_id res chain seq x y z
N MET A 1 13.58 -13.51 -16.80
CA MET A 1 13.41 -12.11 -17.26
C MET A 1 12.58 -11.36 -16.23
N THR A 2 13.20 -10.88 -15.15
CA THR A 2 12.50 -10.05 -14.15
C THR A 2 12.67 -8.59 -14.54
N SER A 3 11.67 -8.02 -15.21
CA SER A 3 11.61 -6.57 -15.38
C SER A 3 10.97 -6.00 -14.12
N ILE A 4 11.81 -5.50 -13.22
CA ILE A 4 11.42 -4.60 -12.14
C ILE A 4 11.32 -3.22 -12.77
N SER A 5 10.11 -2.66 -12.84
CA SER A 5 9.89 -1.27 -13.24
C SER A 5 9.48 -0.44 -12.03
N VAL A 6 10.41 0.40 -11.58
CA VAL A 6 10.24 1.42 -10.54
C VAL A 6 9.75 2.73 -11.18
N SER A 7 8.87 3.43 -10.48
CA SER A 7 8.14 4.63 -10.90
C SER A 7 9.05 5.82 -11.24
N VAL A 8 8.86 6.39 -12.44
CA VAL A 8 9.27 7.77 -12.77
C VAL A 8 8.02 8.65 -12.59
N ASN A 9 8.13 9.71 -11.80
CA ASN A 9 7.11 10.79 -11.65
C ASN A 9 5.77 10.42 -11.00
N GLY A 10 5.75 9.47 -10.05
CA GLY A 10 4.55 9.19 -9.24
C GLY A 10 3.57 8.16 -9.83
N GLU A 11 3.85 7.60 -11.02
CA GLU A 11 3.11 6.46 -11.57
C GLU A 11 3.85 5.14 -11.34
N CYS A 12 3.30 4.28 -10.49
CA CYS A 12 3.80 2.92 -10.25
C CYS A 12 3.60 2.06 -11.49
N LYS A 13 4.68 1.85 -12.26
CA LYS A 13 4.68 0.99 -13.47
C LYS A 13 4.76 -0.48 -13.09
N VAL A 14 3.77 -0.96 -12.35
CA VAL A 14 3.66 -2.39 -12.03
C VAL A 14 2.82 -3.10 -13.09
N PRO A 15 3.21 -4.31 -13.52
CA PRO A 15 2.40 -5.11 -14.45
C PRO A 15 0.99 -5.36 -13.88
N PRO A 16 -0.03 -5.45 -14.75
CA PRO A 16 -1.37 -5.86 -14.33
C PRO A 16 -1.34 -7.16 -13.52
N GLY A 17 -2.00 -7.17 -12.36
CA GLY A 17 -2.03 -8.31 -11.46
C GLY A 17 -0.97 -8.31 -10.36
N PHE A 18 0.00 -7.39 -10.40
CA PHE A 18 0.90 -7.17 -9.26
C PHE A 18 0.10 -6.64 -8.07
N ARG A 19 0.30 -7.25 -6.91
CA ARG A 19 -0.33 -6.87 -5.65
C ARG A 19 0.73 -6.81 -4.58
N PHE A 20 0.48 -5.98 -3.57
CA PHE A 20 1.29 -5.98 -2.37
C PHE A 20 1.10 -7.30 -1.62
N GLN A 21 2.10 -8.18 -1.69
CA GLN A 21 2.12 -9.50 -1.05
C GLN A 21 3.52 -9.74 -0.43
N PRO A 22 3.92 -8.94 0.57
CA PRO A 22 5.23 -9.09 1.21
C PRO A 22 5.29 -10.35 2.07
N THR A 23 6.50 -10.90 2.28
CA THR A 23 6.72 -11.92 3.32
C THR A 23 6.78 -11.29 4.73
N GLU A 24 6.75 -12.12 5.77
CA GLU A 24 6.92 -11.66 7.16
C GLU A 24 8.26 -10.95 7.35
N GLU A 25 9.33 -11.48 6.74
CA GLU A 25 10.66 -10.90 6.79
C GLU A 25 10.70 -9.55 6.08
N GLU A 26 10.03 -9.41 4.94
CA GLU A 26 9.96 -8.13 4.21
C GLU A 26 9.18 -7.07 5.00
N LEU A 27 8.06 -7.45 5.63
CA LEU A 27 7.29 -6.55 6.50
C LEU A 27 8.15 -6.02 7.66
N LEU A 28 8.91 -6.89 8.32
CA LEU A 28 9.74 -6.52 9.47
C LEU A 28 11.01 -5.77 9.04
N LEU A 29 11.82 -6.38 8.17
CA LEU A 29 13.18 -5.95 7.87
C LEU A 29 13.24 -4.81 6.85
N TYR A 30 12.27 -4.72 5.95
CA TYR A 30 12.21 -3.63 4.98
C TYR A 30 11.23 -2.55 5.44
N TYR A 31 9.94 -2.84 5.61
CA TYR A 31 8.95 -1.79 5.85
C TYR A 31 9.02 -1.20 7.27
N LEU A 32 8.89 -2.04 8.29
CA LEU A 32 8.86 -1.57 9.68
C LEU A 32 10.20 -0.98 10.09
N ARG A 33 11.31 -1.67 9.80
CA ARG A 33 12.65 -1.16 10.10
C ARG A 33 12.93 0.19 9.44
N LYS A 34 12.62 0.35 8.15
CA LYS A 34 12.80 1.64 7.48
C LYS A 34 11.91 2.72 8.09
N ARG A 35 10.65 2.40 8.41
CA ARG A 35 9.71 3.37 9.02
C ARG A 35 10.24 3.88 10.36
N VAL A 36 10.72 3.00 11.23
CA VAL A 36 11.27 3.42 12.54
C VAL A 36 12.62 4.15 12.43
N SER A 37 13.39 3.89 11.37
CA SER A 37 14.64 4.61 11.06
C SER A 37 14.42 5.93 10.31
N CYS A 38 13.17 6.32 10.01
CA CYS A 38 12.84 7.44 9.13
C CYS A 38 13.49 7.36 7.74
N GLU A 39 13.75 6.15 7.25
CA GLU A 39 14.29 5.90 5.92
C GLU A 39 13.17 5.93 4.87
N LYS A 40 13.50 6.35 3.65
CA LYS A 40 12.55 6.33 2.53
C LYS A 40 12.18 4.89 2.16
N ILE A 41 10.87 4.67 2.02
CA ILE A 41 10.27 3.45 1.46
C ILE A 41 9.95 3.76 -0.01
N ASP A 42 10.35 2.89 -0.92
CA ASP A 42 10.25 3.15 -2.36
C ASP A 42 8.79 3.11 -2.87
N LEU A 43 7.88 2.55 -2.06
CA LEU A 43 6.46 2.38 -2.35
C LEU A 43 5.64 3.07 -1.25
N ASP A 44 4.91 4.12 -1.63
CA ASP A 44 3.98 4.84 -0.74
C ASP A 44 2.64 4.10 -0.67
N ILE A 45 2.68 2.87 -0.14
CA ILE A 45 1.56 1.92 -0.12
C ILE A 45 1.00 1.65 1.29
N ILE A 46 1.74 2.03 2.33
CA ILE A 46 1.33 1.88 3.74
C ILE A 46 1.04 3.28 4.28
N CYS A 47 -0.22 3.54 4.65
CA CYS A 47 -0.62 4.80 5.26
C CYS A 47 -0.41 4.80 6.78
N ASP A 48 -0.10 5.98 7.33
CA ASP A 48 -0.04 6.19 8.77
C ASP A 48 -1.44 6.50 9.32
N ILE A 49 -1.99 5.55 10.09
CA ILE A 49 -3.27 5.71 10.78
C ILE A 49 -3.13 5.32 12.25
N ASP A 50 -3.88 5.99 13.12
CA ASP A 50 -4.03 5.58 14.51
C ASP A 50 -5.14 4.54 14.61
N LEU A 51 -4.76 3.26 14.62
CA LEU A 51 -5.69 2.14 14.61
C LEU A 51 -6.72 2.18 15.76
N ASN A 52 -6.38 2.80 16.90
CA ASN A 52 -7.27 2.85 18.06
C ASN A 52 -8.43 3.84 17.91
N LYS A 53 -8.43 4.65 16.84
CA LYS A 53 -9.47 5.63 16.57
C LYS A 53 -10.50 5.16 15.55
N PHE A 54 -10.31 3.99 14.95
CA PHE A 54 -11.16 3.46 13.88
C PHE A 54 -11.70 2.09 14.26
N GLU A 55 -12.95 1.84 13.87
CA GLU A 55 -13.46 0.47 13.90
C GLU A 55 -12.85 -0.31 12.72
N PRO A 56 -12.72 -1.64 12.81
CA PRO A 56 -12.08 -2.45 11.77
C PRO A 56 -12.66 -2.25 10.35
N TRP A 57 -13.95 -1.94 10.25
CA TRP A 57 -14.63 -1.69 8.96
C TRP A 57 -14.38 -0.28 8.40
N ASP A 58 -14.00 0.70 9.24
CA ASP A 58 -13.72 2.06 8.81
C ASP A 58 -12.39 2.15 8.03
N ILE A 59 -11.46 1.23 8.31
CA ILE A 59 -10.13 1.16 7.69
C ILE A 59 -10.23 0.90 6.18
N GLN A 60 -11.29 0.22 5.72
CA GLN A 60 -11.49 -0.11 4.30
C GLN A 60 -12.02 1.08 3.49
N GLY A 61 -12.58 2.10 4.15
CA GLY A 61 -13.27 3.23 3.51
C GLY A 61 -12.36 4.33 2.95
N THR A 62 -11.08 4.35 3.34
CA THR A 62 -10.10 5.32 2.82
C THR A 62 -9.47 4.88 1.49
N SER A 63 -9.58 3.60 1.13
CA SER A 63 -9.31 3.10 -0.23
C SER A 63 -10.63 3.04 -0.98
N SER A 64 -10.99 4.12 -1.67
CA SER A 64 -12.32 4.32 -2.28
C SER A 64 -12.89 3.05 -2.96
N PRO A 65 -13.98 2.47 -2.43
CA PRO A 65 -14.84 1.58 -3.20
C PRO A 65 -15.64 2.44 -4.19
N ILE A 66 -15.63 2.03 -5.47
CA ILE A 66 -16.45 2.62 -6.52
C ILE A 66 -17.92 2.44 -6.10
N THR A 67 -18.53 3.46 -5.51
CA THR A 67 -19.97 3.45 -5.25
C THR A 67 -20.66 3.80 -6.57
N THR A 68 -20.91 2.78 -7.40
CA THR A 68 -21.97 2.89 -8.40
C THR A 68 -23.29 2.73 -7.66
N VAL A 69 -23.84 3.86 -7.20
CA VAL A 69 -25.25 3.95 -6.84
C VAL A 69 -26.08 3.61 -8.07
N GLY A 70 -26.97 2.64 -7.91
CA GLY A 70 -28.23 2.43 -8.64
C GLY A 70 -28.28 2.70 -10.14
N SER A 71 -28.36 1.61 -10.91
CA SER A 71 -29.26 1.57 -12.07
C SER A 71 -30.23 0.42 -11.88
N LEU A 72 -31.52 0.78 -11.88
CA LEU A 72 -32.65 -0.14 -12.06
C LEU A 72 -32.54 -0.89 -13.39
#